data_AF-A0A1H3QYJ6-F1
#
_entry.id   AF-A0A1H3QYJ6-F1
#
_cell.length_a   1.000
_cell.length_b   1.000
_cell.length_c   1.000
_cell.angle_alpha   90.00
_cell.angle_beta   90.00
_cell.angle_gamma   90.00
#
_symmetry.space_group_name_H-M   'P 1'
#
loop_
_entity.id
_entity.type
_entity.pdbx_description
1 polymer ?
#
loop_
_entity_poly.entity_id
_entity_poly.type
_entity_poly.pdbx_seq_one_letter_code
_entity_poly.pdbx_strand_id
1 'polypeptide(L)'
;MRMHCQLSNEQLGKIARLHMQDAKEHEKIKEKMHKSHHAFRKAKMQPGTEDVTLRKLGKVYADAFTAMVEYHIKERKAVHDILTLDQMEKLLHFLHEYLLHSGYKFFLIAHPLSSIQTVSRK
;
A
#
# COMPACT_ATOMS: atom_id res chain seq x y z
N MET A 1 -3.17 25.22 11.72
CA MET A 1 -1.73 25.12 12.06
C MET A 1 -1.17 23.92 11.31
N ARG A 2 -0.25 24.08 10.33
CA ARG A 2 0.36 22.91 9.66
C ARG A 2 1.28 22.23 10.65
N MET A 3 0.88 21.08 11.16
CA MET A 3 1.70 20.26 12.03
C MET A 3 2.78 19.58 11.19
N HIS A 4 3.99 20.14 11.18
CA HIS A 4 5.13 19.56 10.47
C HIS A 4 5.77 18.48 11.35
N CYS A 5 5.70 17.21 10.93
CA CYS A 5 6.56 16.17 11.48
C CYS A 5 7.99 16.47 11.01
N GLN A 6 8.79 17.11 11.87
CA GLN A 6 10.18 17.44 11.55
C GLN A 6 11.05 16.20 11.70
N LEU A 7 11.63 15.76 10.58
CA LEU A 7 12.59 14.66 10.54
C LEU A 7 14.00 15.22 10.71
N SER A 8 14.85 14.52 11.48
CA SER A 8 16.27 14.86 11.54
C SER A 8 16.97 14.51 10.21
N ASN A 9 18.12 15.13 9.95
CA ASN A 9 18.94 14.78 8.77
C ASN A 9 19.32 13.30 8.75
N GLU A 10 19.52 12.69 9.92
CA GLU A 10 19.79 11.26 10.05
C GLU A 10 18.58 10.42 9.64
N GLN A 11 17.38 10.78 10.10
CA GLN A 11 16.14 10.10 9.75
C GLN A 11 15.85 10.23 8.25
N LEU A 12 15.99 11.42 7.69
CA LEU A 12 15.88 11.67 6.25
C LEU A 12 16.85 10.80 5.45
N GLY A 13 18.11 10.73 5.89
CA GLY A 13 19.12 9.89 5.24
C GLY A 13 18.79 8.39 5.30
N LYS A 14 18.24 7.91 6.43
CA LYS A 14 17.79 6.52 6.58
C LYS A 14 16.62 6.20 5.65
N ILE A 15 15.60 7.06 5.61
CA ILE A 15 14.43 6.90 4.74
C ILE A 15 14.84 6.95 3.25
N ALA A 16 15.70 7.89 2.87
CA ALA A 16 16.18 7.99 1.48
C ALA A 16 16.92 6.71 1.05
N ARG A 17 17.76 6.14 1.91
CA ARG A 17 18.46 4.88 1.62
C ARG A 17 17.50 3.69 1.50
N LEU A 18 16.46 3.60 2.35
CA LEU A 18 15.43 2.57 2.22
C LEU A 18 14.79 2.60 0.83
N HIS A 19 14.32 3.77 0.39
CA HIS A 19 13.70 3.90 -0.94
C HIS A 19 14.69 3.59 -2.08
N MET A 20 15.97 3.90 -1.93
CA MET A 20 16.99 3.60 -2.94
C MET A 20 17.34 2.10 -3.02
N GLN A 21 17.42 1.42 -1.88
CA GLN A 21 17.74 -0.01 -1.81
C GLN A 21 16.65 -0.85 -2.50
N ASP A 22 15.40 -0.46 -2.30
CA ASP A 22 14.26 -1.27 -2.73
C ASP A 22 13.65 -0.81 -4.07
N ALA A 23 14.17 0.30 -4.66
CA ALA A 23 13.67 0.87 -5.91
C ALA A 23 13.59 -0.16 -7.06
N LYS A 24 14.56 -1.07 -7.16
CA LYS A 24 14.56 -2.11 -8.20
C LYS A 24 13.50 -3.18 -7.96
N GLU A 25 13.22 -3.52 -6.71
CA GLU A 25 12.16 -4.48 -6.37
C GLU A 25 10.79 -3.86 -6.64
N HIS A 26 10.59 -2.63 -6.18
CA HIS A 26 9.36 -1.87 -6.44
C HIS A 26 9.06 -1.78 -7.95
N GLU A 27 10.06 -1.41 -8.75
CA GLU A 27 9.87 -1.26 -10.20
C GLU A 27 9.52 -2.60 -10.87
N LYS A 28 10.15 -3.71 -10.46
CA LYS A 28 9.81 -5.04 -10.96
C LYS A 28 8.37 -5.43 -10.65
N ILE A 29 7.90 -5.18 -9.42
CA ILE A 29 6.53 -5.51 -9.03
C ILE A 29 5.55 -4.61 -9.79
N LYS A 30 5.85 -3.32 -9.93
CA LYS A 30 5.05 -2.35 -10.69
C LYS A 30 4.95 -2.73 -12.17
N GLU A 31 6.05 -3.11 -12.80
CA GLU A 31 6.05 -3.61 -14.17
C GLU A 31 5.15 -4.85 -14.33
N LYS A 32 5.29 -5.83 -13.42
CA LYS A 32 4.47 -7.06 -13.44
C LYS A 32 2.98 -6.73 -13.29
N MET A 33 2.63 -5.82 -12.39
CA MET A 33 1.26 -5.36 -12.18
C MET A 33 0.72 -4.67 -13.44
N HIS A 34 1.50 -3.78 -14.07
CA HIS A 34 1.09 -3.10 -15.29
C HIS A 34 0.89 -4.07 -16.47
N LYS A 35 1.86 -4.96 -16.69
CA LYS A 35 1.81 -5.97 -17.77
C LYS A 35 0.60 -6.91 -17.60
N SER A 36 0.35 -7.39 -16.37
CA SER A 36 -0.78 -8.29 -16.08
C SER A 36 -2.14 -7.59 -16.22
N HIS A 37 -2.27 -6.35 -15.74
CA HIS A 37 -3.46 -5.54 -15.95
C HIS A 37 -3.74 -5.31 -17.44
N HIS A 38 -2.71 -4.96 -18.21
CA HIS A 38 -2.84 -4.74 -19.65
C HIS A 38 -3.25 -6.03 -20.38
N ALA A 39 -2.67 -7.18 -20.02
CA ALA A 39 -3.04 -8.47 -20.60
C ALA A 39 -4.51 -8.82 -20.33
N PHE A 40 -4.97 -8.66 -19.09
CA PHE A 40 -6.38 -8.84 -18.73
C PHE A 40 -7.28 -7.89 -19.51
N ARG A 41 -6.94 -6.59 -19.56
CA ARG A 41 -7.70 -5.57 -20.29
C ARG A 41 -7.81 -5.91 -21.78
N LYS A 42 -6.74 -6.38 -22.41
CA LYS A 42 -6.74 -6.79 -23.81
C LYS A 42 -7.67 -8.00 -24.03
N ALA A 43 -7.54 -9.03 -23.21
CA ALA A 43 -8.31 -10.25 -23.33
C ALA A 43 -9.82 -10.02 -23.16
N LYS A 44 -10.25 -9.23 -22.16
CA LYS A 44 -11.68 -8.93 -21.94
C LYS A 44 -12.35 -8.15 -23.07
N MET A 45 -11.58 -7.49 -23.93
CA MET A 45 -12.09 -6.75 -25.09
C MET A 45 -12.15 -7.61 -26.35
N GLN A 46 -11.59 -8.83 -26.34
CA GLN A 46 -11.62 -9.76 -27.46
C GLN A 46 -12.85 -10.67 -27.36
N PRO A 47 -13.78 -10.65 -28.34
CA PRO A 47 -15.03 -11.41 -28.27
C PRO A 47 -14.88 -12.93 -28.18
N GLY A 48 -13.78 -13.48 -28.69
CA GLY A 48 -13.49 -14.92 -28.66
C GLY A 48 -12.75 -15.40 -27.42
N THR A 49 -12.49 -14.53 -26.44
CA THR A 49 -11.77 -14.94 -25.22
C THR A 49 -12.68 -15.76 -24.32
N GLU A 50 -12.25 -16.96 -24.00
CA GLU A 50 -12.95 -17.82 -23.05
C GLU A 50 -12.85 -17.31 -21.61
N ASP A 51 -13.92 -17.52 -20.83
CA ASP A 51 -13.98 -17.17 -19.41
C ASP A 51 -12.82 -17.77 -18.59
N VAL A 52 -12.37 -18.98 -18.91
CA VAL A 52 -11.24 -19.63 -18.23
C VAL A 52 -9.95 -18.81 -18.38
N THR A 53 -9.75 -18.19 -19.54
CA THR A 53 -8.61 -17.31 -19.83
C THR A 53 -8.73 -16.00 -19.04
N LEU A 54 -9.92 -15.42 -18.98
CA LEU A 54 -10.18 -14.22 -18.18
C LEU A 54 -9.92 -14.46 -16.69
N ARG A 55 -10.40 -15.59 -16.14
CA ARG A 55 -10.15 -15.97 -14.73
C ARG A 55 -8.65 -16.12 -14.46
N LYS A 56 -7.90 -16.78 -15.36
CA LYS A 56 -6.45 -16.94 -15.22
C LYS A 56 -5.72 -15.60 -15.21
N LEU A 57 -6.01 -14.73 -16.19
CA LEU A 57 -5.38 -13.40 -16.27
C LEU A 57 -5.76 -12.50 -15.09
N GLY A 58 -7.02 -12.57 -14.65
CA GLY A 58 -7.51 -11.85 -13.48
C GLY A 58 -6.76 -12.26 -12.21
N LYS A 59 -6.53 -13.57 -12.01
CA LYS A 59 -5.71 -14.08 -10.90
C LYS A 59 -4.27 -13.55 -10.96
N VAL A 60 -3.63 -13.56 -12.13
CA VAL A 60 -2.26 -13.04 -12.28
C VAL A 60 -2.19 -11.54 -11.93
N TYR A 61 -3.19 -10.76 -12.32
CA TYR A 61 -3.26 -9.34 -11.95
C TYR A 61 -3.47 -9.16 -10.43
N ALA A 62 -4.38 -9.92 -9.83
CA ALA A 62 -4.63 -9.90 -8.39
C ALA A 62 -3.35 -10.27 -7.59
N ASP A 63 -2.64 -11.32 -7.98
CA ASP A 63 -1.39 -11.74 -7.34
C ASP A 63 -0.31 -10.66 -7.43
N ALA A 64 -0.22 -9.95 -8.56
CA ALA A 64 0.72 -8.84 -8.73
C ALA A 64 0.34 -7.61 -7.89
N PHE A 65 -0.96 -7.33 -7.76
CA PHE A 65 -1.47 -6.28 -6.88
C PHE A 65 -1.21 -6.61 -5.40
N THR A 66 -1.46 -7.84 -4.96
CA THR A 66 -1.13 -8.31 -3.60
C THR A 66 0.36 -8.11 -3.30
N ALA A 67 1.25 -8.44 -4.24
CA ALA A 67 2.69 -8.20 -4.05
C ALA A 67 3.04 -6.71 -3.87
N MET A 68 2.34 -5.81 -4.58
CA MET A 68 2.52 -4.35 -4.43
C MET A 68 2.04 -3.85 -3.06
N VAL A 69 0.91 -4.37 -2.58
CA VAL A 69 0.39 -4.07 -1.23
C VAL A 69 1.38 -4.53 -0.16
N GLU A 70 1.89 -5.77 -0.25
CA GLU A 70 2.87 -6.31 0.70
C GLU A 70 4.17 -5.51 0.70
N TYR A 71 4.64 -5.07 -0.47
CA TYR A 71 5.81 -4.19 -0.59
C TYR A 71 5.58 -2.88 0.19
N HIS A 72 4.47 -2.18 -0.05
CA HIS A 72 4.19 -0.92 0.65
C HIS A 72 3.92 -1.10 2.15
N ILE A 73 3.36 -2.23 2.58
CA ILE A 73 3.23 -2.55 4.01
C ILE A 73 4.62 -2.64 4.65
N LYS A 74 5.57 -3.33 4.01
CA LYS A 74 6.94 -3.46 4.50
C LYS A 74 7.67 -2.12 4.51
N GLU A 75 7.59 -1.37 3.42
CA GLU A 75 8.19 -0.03 3.30
C GLU A 75 7.65 0.91 4.38
N ARG A 76 6.33 0.93 4.58
CA ARG A 76 5.70 1.73 5.64
C ARG A 76 6.20 1.35 7.03
N LYS A 77 6.29 0.05 7.33
CA LYS A 77 6.83 -0.42 8.63
C LYS A 77 8.27 0.03 8.82
N ALA A 78 9.12 -0.13 7.81
CA ALA A 78 10.52 0.30 7.89
C ALA A 78 10.67 1.81 8.11
N VAL A 79 9.82 2.63 7.46
CA VAL A 79 9.77 4.07 7.72
C VAL A 79 9.30 4.35 9.14
N HIS A 80 8.26 3.65 9.61
CA HIS A 80 7.72 3.83 10.96
C HIS A 80 8.76 3.52 12.04
N ASP A 81 9.60 2.51 11.84
CA ASP A 81 10.65 2.12 12.78
C ASP A 81 11.78 3.17 12.89
N ILE A 82 11.86 4.12 11.95
CA ILE A 82 12.81 5.25 11.99
C ILE A 82 12.25 6.42 12.82
N LEU A 83 10.92 6.53 12.93
CA LEU A 83 10.26 7.63 13.62
C LEU A 83 10.30 7.42 15.14
N THR A 84 10.36 8.52 15.89
CA THR A 84 10.12 8.49 17.33
C THR A 84 8.63 8.31 17.62
N LEU A 85 8.30 7.92 18.87
CA LEU A 85 6.90 7.81 19.30
C LEU A 85 6.14 9.13 19.12
N ASP A 86 6.71 10.26 19.51
CA ASP A 86 6.11 11.59 19.33
C ASP A 86 5.89 11.95 17.84
N GLN A 87 6.85 11.61 16.98
CA GLN A 87 6.69 11.80 15.53
C GLN A 87 5.58 10.90 14.95
N MET A 88 5.44 9.67 15.46
CA MET A 88 4.39 8.74 15.07
C MET A 88 3.01 9.24 15.48
N GLU A 89 2.86 9.72 16.71
CA GLU A 89 1.61 10.29 17.21
C GLU A 89 1.17 11.50 16.39
N LYS A 90 2.10 12.40 16.06
CA LYS A 90 1.84 13.54 15.16
C LYS A 90 1.41 13.08 13.77
N LEU A 91 2.05 12.05 13.22
CA LEU A 91 1.67 11.48 11.92
C LEU A 91 0.25 10.90 11.96
N LEU A 92 -0.09 10.14 12.99
CA LEU A 92 -1.43 9.55 13.16
C LEU A 92 -2.52 10.62 13.30
N HIS A 93 -2.27 11.65 14.10
CA HIS A 93 -3.19 12.76 14.27
C HIS A 93 -3.42 13.50 12.94
N PHE A 94 -2.36 13.79 12.18
CA PHE A 94 -2.48 14.41 10.86
C PHE A 94 -3.28 13.53 9.88
N LEU A 95 -3.02 12.22 9.84
CA LEU A 95 -3.76 11.30 8.98
C LEU A 95 -5.24 11.25 9.36
N HIS A 96 -5.55 11.26 10.65
CA HIS A 96 -6.94 11.32 11.14
C HIS A 96 -7.64 12.60 10.66
N GLU A 97 -7.01 13.77 10.83
CA GLU A 97 -7.54 15.04 10.33
C GLU A 97 -7.71 15.04 8.80
N TYR A 98 -6.73 14.53 8.04
CA TYR A 98 -6.79 14.46 6.59
C TYR A 98 -7.95 13.58 6.11
N LEU A 99 -8.13 12.41 6.72
CA LEU A 99 -9.21 11.47 6.38
C LEU A 99 -10.59 12.03 6.72
N LEU A 100 -10.72 12.77 7.83
CA LEU A 100 -11.96 13.47 8.19
C LEU A 100 -12.35 14.54 7.17
N HIS A 101 -11.37 15.27 6.62
CA HIS A 101 -11.62 16.37 5.68
C HIS A 101 -11.70 15.94 4.20
N SER A 102 -11.20 14.74 3.84
CA SER A 102 -11.17 14.25 2.45
C SER A 102 -12.42 13.45 2.06
N GLY A 103 -13.40 13.29 2.95
CA GLY A 103 -14.65 12.58 2.67
C GLY A 103 -14.52 11.05 2.65
N TYR A 104 -13.32 10.50 2.84
CA TYR A 104 -13.08 9.06 3.01
C TYR A 104 -13.40 8.66 4.46
N LYS A 105 -14.69 8.56 4.77
CA LYS A 105 -15.16 7.82 5.95
C LYS A 105 -14.85 6.33 5.69
N PHE A 106 -14.01 5.72 6.53
CA PHE A 106 -13.51 4.33 6.48
C PHE A 106 -12.19 4.08 5.72
N PHE A 107 -11.08 4.04 6.47
CA PHE A 107 -10.18 2.87 6.61
C PHE A 107 -9.10 3.14 7.68
N LEU A 108 -9.49 3.28 8.94
CA LEU A 108 -8.51 3.18 10.04
C LEU A 108 -8.26 1.70 10.33
N ILE A 109 -7.31 1.08 9.63
CA ILE A 109 -6.54 -0.01 10.24
C ILE A 109 -5.50 0.65 11.15
N ALA A 110 -5.98 1.18 12.27
CA ALA A 110 -5.21 1.12 13.49
C ALA A 110 -5.43 -0.30 14.00
N HIS A 111 -4.41 -1.15 13.92
CA HIS A 111 -4.37 -2.32 14.79
C HIS A 111 -3.81 -1.83 16.13
N PRO A 112 -4.60 -1.72 17.20
CA PRO A 112 -4.05 -1.91 18.52
C PRO A 112 -3.78 -3.41 18.70
N LEU A 113 -2.61 -3.71 19.26
CA LEU A 113 -2.24 -5.02 19.79
C LEU A 113 -3.19 -5.39 20.95
N SER A 114 -4.41 -5.83 20.66
CA SER A 114 -5.25 -6.63 21.56
C SER A 114 -6.60 -6.96 20.89
N SER A 115 -6.77 -8.23 20.55
CA SER A 115 -8.02 -8.98 20.74
C SER A 115 -9.25 -8.72 19.83
N ILE A 116 -9.57 -9.74 19.00
CA ILE A 116 -10.93 -10.35 18.84
C ILE A 116 -11.94 -9.47 18.03
N GLN A 117 -12.81 -9.90 17.09
CA GLN A 117 -13.37 -11.16 16.61
C GLN A 117 -13.89 -10.94 15.16
N THR A 118 -13.93 -12.02 14.38
CA THR A 118 -14.71 -12.16 13.15
C THR A 118 -16.19 -11.83 13.34
N VAL A 119 -16.81 -11.07 12.43
CA VAL A 119 -18.24 -11.23 12.08
C VAL A 119 -18.42 -11.08 10.56
N SER A 120 -18.68 -12.22 9.93
CA SER A 120 -19.37 -12.35 8.66
C SER A 120 -20.88 -12.14 8.87
N ARG A 121 -21.55 -11.58 7.85
CA ARG A 121 -22.94 -11.84 7.36
C ARG A 121 -23.62 -10.51 6.97
N LYS A 122 -24.36 -10.42 5.87
CA LYS A 122 -25.02 -11.42 5.02
C LYS A 122 -25.16 -10.84 3.61
#